data_AF-A0AB35JXX0-F1
#
_entry.id   AF-A0AB35JXX0-F1
#
_cell.length_a   1.000
_cell.length_b   1.000
_cell.length_c   1.000
_cell.angle_alpha   90.00
_cell.angle_beta   90.00
_cell.angle_gamma   90.00
#
_symmetry.space_group_name_H-M   'P 1'
#
loop_
_entity.id
_entity.type
_entity.pdbx_description
1 polymer ?
#
loop_
_entity_poly.entity_id
_entity_poly.type
_entity_poly.pdbx_seq_one_letter_code
_entity_poly.pdbx_strand_id
1 'polypeptide(L)'
;MNMLTNNTVTMTTVEIAELTGKAHNNVLRDARKIIESIDAPKSGEVESIGLLKSEPSSLGFSESSYTNKQNKDQPMLVLDKHLTFTLITGYDTGLRYNVVGRWIELEQAANPAFAAQAITATLNELQARVNDMAPAFDEHVRKGRTVGYSWREACRLAEIAHPDKLLALLIDTGNARKTTQGHTQLNPKYERDGFIKVLKPSNLVVSKNGGHLFKITHKGLNEWLKEKAESMNNAVNKAQDKTDRWGRIAK
;
A
#
# COMPACT_ATOMS: atom_id res chain seq x y z
N MET A 1 11.37 34.04 -5.86
CA MET A 1 12.74 33.50 -5.80
C MET A 1 12.79 32.47 -4.69
N ASN A 2 12.76 31.16 -5.01
CA ASN A 2 12.99 30.12 -4.01
C ASN A 2 14.50 29.89 -3.93
N MET A 3 15.11 30.37 -2.86
CA MET A 3 16.45 29.95 -2.44
C MET A 3 16.34 28.49 -1.98
N LEU A 4 16.52 27.54 -2.90
CA LEU A 4 16.86 26.17 -2.55
C LEU A 4 18.26 26.22 -1.93
N THR A 5 18.32 26.29 -0.61
CA THR A 5 19.54 25.94 0.13
C THR A 5 19.81 24.47 -0.18
N ASN A 6 20.64 24.19 -1.19
CA ASN A 6 21.21 22.87 -1.42
C ASN A 6 22.05 22.54 -0.19
N ASN A 7 21.42 21.89 0.79
CA ASN A 7 22.14 21.26 1.89
C ASN A 7 22.85 20.05 1.28
N THR A 8 24.07 20.27 0.79
CA THR A 8 24.85 19.24 0.13
C THR A 8 25.25 18.20 1.16
N VAL A 9 24.52 17.08 1.16
CA VAL A 9 24.83 15.94 2.01
C VAL A 9 26.21 15.41 1.62
N THR A 10 27.08 15.28 2.62
CA THR A 10 28.44 14.75 2.50
C THR A 10 28.69 13.73 3.60
N MET A 11 29.72 12.91 3.41
CA MET A 11 30.18 11.95 4.40
C MET A 11 31.70 11.94 4.45
N THR A 12 32.26 11.90 5.65
CA THR A 12 33.71 11.93 5.83
C THR A 12 34.31 10.52 5.76
N THR A 13 35.57 10.43 5.35
CA THR A 13 36.34 9.17 5.43
C THR A 13 36.42 8.61 6.85
N VAL A 14 36.34 9.44 7.88
CA VAL A 14 36.30 9.01 9.30
C VAL A 14 34.98 8.33 9.60
N GLU A 15 33.86 8.94 9.24
CA GLU A 15 32.52 8.34 9.40
C GLU A 15 32.43 7.02 8.63
N ILE A 16 32.95 6.95 7.42
CA ILE A 16 33.00 5.70 6.63
C ILE A 16 33.83 4.63 7.35
N ALA A 17 34.97 5.01 7.96
CA ALA A 17 35.79 4.08 8.73
C ALA A 17 35.03 3.52 9.95
N GLU A 18 34.27 4.37 10.65
CA GLU A 18 33.44 3.96 11.78
C GLU A 18 32.29 3.03 11.37
N LEU A 19 31.56 3.37 10.30
CA LEU A 19 30.45 2.56 9.78
C LEU A 19 30.90 1.19 9.26
N THR A 20 32.16 1.11 8.81
CA THR A 20 32.70 -0.09 8.18
C THR A 20 33.63 -0.90 9.07
N GLY A 21 34.05 -0.37 10.22
CA GLY A 21 35.07 -0.98 11.08
C GLY A 21 36.47 -1.07 10.45
N LYS A 22 36.69 -0.45 9.28
CA LYS A 22 38.01 -0.38 8.65
C LYS A 22 38.89 0.65 9.36
N ALA A 23 40.20 0.42 9.37
CA ALA A 23 41.14 1.45 9.80
C ALA A 23 41.03 2.69 8.89
N HIS A 24 40.92 3.89 9.49
CA HIS A 24 40.77 5.14 8.75
C HIS A 24 41.86 5.37 7.70
N ASN A 25 43.12 5.01 8.01
CA ASN A 25 44.22 5.07 7.05
C ASN A 25 43.97 4.26 5.76
N ASN A 26 43.28 3.12 5.87
CA ASN A 26 42.92 2.32 4.70
C ASN A 26 41.82 3.00 3.88
N VAL A 27 40.78 3.50 4.55
CA VAL A 27 39.68 4.23 3.88
C VAL A 27 40.20 5.47 3.17
N LEU A 28 41.08 6.24 3.82
CA LEU A 28 41.69 7.45 3.26
C LEU A 28 42.57 7.13 2.04
N ARG A 29 43.37 6.05 2.11
CA ARG A 29 44.18 5.56 0.99
C ARG A 29 43.30 5.14 -0.19
N ASP A 30 42.24 4.37 0.08
CA ASP A 30 41.36 3.84 -0.95
C ASP A 30 40.58 4.99 -1.63
N ALA A 31 40.12 5.98 -0.86
CA ALA A 31 39.51 7.21 -1.39
C ALA A 31 40.46 8.00 -2.29
N ARG A 32 41.72 8.19 -1.87
CA ARG A 32 42.74 8.86 -2.68
C ARG A 32 43.03 8.14 -4.00
N LYS A 33 43.13 6.81 -3.97
CA LYS A 33 43.32 6.00 -5.19
C LYS A 33 42.16 6.17 -6.18
N ILE A 34 40.93 6.25 -5.67
CA ILE A 34 39.76 6.46 -6.51
C ILE A 34 39.78 7.85 -7.12
N ILE A 35 40.06 8.88 -6.33
CA ILE A 35 40.21 10.26 -6.81
C ILE A 35 41.29 10.32 -7.89
N GLU A 36 42.47 9.76 -7.64
CA GLU A 36 43.57 9.68 -8.60
C GLU A 36 43.15 8.94 -9.89
N SER A 37 42.40 7.84 -9.78
CA SER A 37 41.92 7.11 -10.96
C SER A 37 40.89 7.87 -11.80
N ILE A 38 40.13 8.78 -11.18
CA ILE A 38 39.13 9.62 -11.85
C ILE A 38 39.80 10.85 -12.47
N ASP A 39 40.83 11.39 -11.82
CA ASP A 39 41.57 12.58 -12.22
C ASP A 39 42.72 12.28 -13.22
N ALA A 40 43.14 11.02 -13.33
CA ALA A 40 44.20 10.64 -14.25
C ALA A 40 43.85 10.98 -15.72
N PRO A 41 44.75 11.65 -16.46
CA PRO A 41 44.57 11.84 -17.91
C PRO A 41 44.47 10.47 -18.57
N LYS A 42 43.52 10.30 -19.50
CA LYS A 42 43.28 9.03 -20.24
C LYS A 42 44.43 8.58 -21.16
N SER A 43 45.63 9.14 -20.99
CA SER A 43 46.84 8.87 -21.77
C SER A 43 48.02 8.54 -20.85
N GLY A 44 48.10 7.31 -20.37
CA GLY A 44 49.32 6.51 -20.21
C GLY A 44 50.52 7.00 -19.39
N GLU A 45 50.54 8.20 -18.82
CA GLU A 45 51.68 8.74 -18.07
C GLU A 45 51.33 8.84 -16.59
N VAL A 46 51.88 7.91 -15.80
CA VAL A 46 51.76 7.90 -14.34
C VAL A 46 52.90 8.75 -13.78
N GLU A 47 52.72 10.06 -13.77
CA GLU A 47 53.41 10.88 -12.76
C GLU A 47 52.55 10.88 -11.50
N SER A 48 53.18 10.58 -10.37
CA SER A 48 52.51 10.58 -9.06
C SER A 48 52.16 12.02 -8.72
N ILE A 49 50.96 12.48 -9.10
CA ILE A 49 50.53 13.85 -8.84
C ILE A 49 50.30 13.96 -7.33
N GLY A 50 51.27 14.57 -6.64
CA GLY A 50 51.07 15.05 -5.29
C GLY A 50 49.86 15.98 -5.29
N LEU A 51 48.81 15.57 -4.57
CA LEU A 51 47.59 16.32 -4.31
C LEU A 51 47.95 17.74 -3.82
N LEU A 52 48.05 18.68 -4.75
CA LEU A 52 48.35 20.08 -4.50
C LEU A 52 47.59 20.92 -5.53
N LYS A 53 46.41 21.41 -5.12
CA LYS A 53 46.07 22.85 -5.01
C LYS A 53 44.58 23.09 -5.16
N SER A 54 43.95 23.34 -4.01
CA SER A 54 43.20 24.58 -3.74
C SER A 54 42.28 25.14 -4.83
N GLU A 55 41.34 24.34 -5.32
CA GLU A 55 40.06 24.81 -5.86
C GLU A 55 38.99 23.79 -5.40
N PRO A 56 37.72 24.17 -5.17
CA PRO A 56 36.66 23.22 -4.86
C PRO A 56 36.62 22.20 -6.00
N SER A 57 37.08 20.98 -5.70
CA SER A 57 37.32 19.98 -6.74
C SER A 57 36.02 19.74 -7.50
N SER A 58 36.05 19.85 -8.82
CA SER A 58 34.94 19.44 -9.69
C SER A 58 34.61 17.94 -9.54
N LEU A 59 35.40 17.21 -8.75
CA LEU A 59 35.39 15.78 -8.51
C LEU A 59 34.61 15.36 -7.25
N GLY A 60 33.97 16.29 -6.54
CA GLY A 60 33.03 15.95 -5.47
C GLY A 60 33.67 15.63 -4.12
N PHE A 61 34.83 16.20 -3.81
CA PHE A 61 35.44 16.10 -2.47
C PHE A 61 36.07 17.40 -1.97
N SER A 62 36.27 17.49 -0.66
CA SER A 62 37.12 18.50 -0.02
C SER A 62 38.04 17.88 1.03
N GLU A 63 39.20 18.50 1.24
CA GLU A 63 40.13 18.12 2.29
C GLU A 63 39.74 18.77 3.62
N SER A 64 39.90 18.04 4.71
CA SER A 64 39.65 18.51 6.07
C SER A 64 40.58 17.77 7.05
N SER A 65 40.47 18.06 8.34
CA SER A 65 41.25 17.37 9.37
C SER A 65 40.43 17.16 10.65
N TYR A 66 40.79 16.13 11.41
CA TYR A 66 40.16 15.80 12.69
C TYR A 66 41.23 15.58 13.76
N THR A 67 40.90 15.92 15.00
CA THR A 67 41.76 15.65 16.15
C THR A 67 41.55 14.23 16.64
N ASN A 68 42.62 13.44 16.68
CA ASN A 68 42.56 12.07 17.17
C ASN A 68 42.60 12.00 18.71
N LYS A 69 42.46 10.78 19.26
CA LYS A 69 42.52 10.51 20.72
C LYS A 69 43.86 10.90 21.37
N GLN A 70 44.92 11.11 20.60
CA GLN A 70 46.23 11.54 21.06
C GLN A 70 46.42 13.06 20.94
N ASN A 71 45.34 13.80 20.68
CA ASN A 71 45.34 15.24 20.49
C ASN A 71 46.22 15.71 19.32
N LYS A 72 46.36 14.86 18.29
CA LYS A 72 47.07 15.17 17.04
C LYS A 72 46.07 15.38 15.92
N ASP A 73 46.35 16.37 15.09
CA ASP A 73 45.57 16.61 13.88
C ASP A 73 45.88 15.54 12.83
N GLN A 74 44.84 15.02 12.18
CA GLN A 74 44.92 13.96 11.18
C GLN A 74 44.08 14.33 9.95
N PRO A 75 44.59 14.11 8.72
CA PRO A 75 43.87 14.49 7.52
C PRO A 75 42.67 13.59 7.28
N MET A 76 41.58 14.14 6.74
CA MET A 76 40.41 13.41 6.26
C MET A 76 39.87 14.02 4.97
N LEU A 77 39.10 13.24 4.22
CA LEU A 77 38.33 13.75 3.08
C LEU A 77 36.84 13.79 3.43
N VAL A 78 36.17 14.84 2.94
CA VAL A 78 34.72 15.00 2.94
C VAL A 78 34.24 14.70 1.52
N LEU A 79 33.40 13.67 1.37
CA LEU A 79 33.01 13.12 0.08
C LEU A 79 31.54 13.43 -0.21
N ASP A 80 31.22 13.74 -1.47
CA ASP A 80 29.85 13.82 -1.95
C ASP A 80 29.21 12.42 -2.14
N LYS A 81 27.96 12.39 -2.60
CA LYS A 81 27.22 11.14 -2.85
C LYS A 81 27.94 10.23 -3.82
N HIS A 82 28.36 10.80 -4.95
CA HIS A 82 28.89 10.03 -6.07
C HIS A 82 30.21 9.37 -5.69
N LEU A 83 31.09 10.12 -5.03
CA LEU A 83 32.39 9.62 -4.60
C LEU A 83 32.28 8.65 -3.42
N THR A 84 31.38 8.90 -2.47
CA THR A 84 31.08 7.95 -1.38
C THR A 84 30.61 6.62 -1.95
N PHE A 85 29.70 6.64 -2.93
CA PHE A 85 29.13 5.43 -3.51
C PHE A 85 30.15 4.69 -4.37
N THR A 86 31.00 5.43 -5.09
CA THR A 86 32.12 4.87 -5.85
C THR A 86 33.10 4.15 -4.92
N LEU A 87 33.46 4.77 -3.79
CA LEU A 87 34.36 4.18 -2.79
C LEU A 87 33.87 2.83 -2.27
N ILE A 88 32.60 2.76 -1.90
CA ILE A 88 32.07 1.54 -1.28
C ILE A 88 31.83 0.41 -2.30
N THR A 89 31.82 0.67 -3.61
CA THR A 89 31.67 -0.41 -4.61
C THR A 89 32.70 -1.54 -4.44
N GLY A 90 33.93 -1.20 -4.01
CA GLY A 90 35.00 -2.16 -3.71
C GLY A 90 34.94 -2.79 -2.32
N TYR A 91 33.96 -2.43 -1.49
CA TYR A 91 33.78 -2.99 -0.14
C TYR A 91 32.80 -4.16 -0.18
N ASP A 92 32.80 -5.05 0.83
CA ASP A 92 31.83 -6.15 0.86
C ASP A 92 30.40 -5.64 1.12
N THR A 93 29.42 -6.51 0.84
CA THR A 93 27.99 -6.17 0.86
C THR A 93 27.52 -5.63 2.21
N GLY A 94 28.04 -6.15 3.33
CA GLY A 94 27.65 -5.69 4.66
C GLY A 94 28.11 -4.26 4.93
N LEU A 95 29.36 -3.95 4.59
CA LEU A 95 29.91 -2.61 4.73
C LEU A 95 29.20 -1.59 3.83
N ARG A 96 28.87 -1.98 2.60
CA ARG A 96 28.07 -1.13 1.69
C ARG A 96 26.70 -0.81 2.27
N TYR A 97 26.02 -1.81 2.83
CA TYR A 97 24.69 -1.63 3.43
C TYR A 97 24.70 -0.57 4.55
N ASN A 98 25.70 -0.63 5.44
CA ASN A 98 25.83 0.34 6.54
C ASN A 98 26.02 1.77 6.02
N VAL A 99 26.91 1.97 5.04
CA VAL A 99 27.19 3.29 4.47
C VAL A 99 25.98 3.85 3.71
N VAL A 100 25.29 3.01 2.93
CA VAL A 100 24.07 3.42 2.21
C VAL A 100 22.94 3.78 3.18
N GLY A 101 22.74 3.00 4.24
CA GLY A 101 21.74 3.29 5.27
C GLY A 101 21.98 4.66 5.91
N ARG A 102 23.23 4.94 6.33
CA ARG A 102 23.59 6.23 6.89
C ARG A 102 23.40 7.38 5.89
N TRP A 103 23.69 7.15 4.61
CA TRP A 103 23.48 8.16 3.57
C TRP A 103 21.99 8.53 3.44
N ILE A 104 21.09 7.55 3.46
CA ILE A 104 19.64 7.78 3.41
C ILE A 104 19.17 8.62 4.60
N GLU A 105 19.67 8.35 5.80
CA GLU A 105 19.37 9.15 7.00
C GLU A 105 19.79 10.62 6.83
N LEU A 106 21.01 10.85 6.31
CA LEU A 106 21.51 12.20 6.07
C LEU A 106 20.68 12.93 4.99
N GLU A 107 20.24 12.25 3.93
CA GLU A 107 19.34 12.81 2.93
C GLU A 107 17.96 13.16 3.50
N GLN A 108 17.40 12.32 4.37
CA GLN A 108 16.14 12.60 5.05
C GLN A 108 16.26 13.78 6.02
N ALA A 109 17.35 13.84 6.79
CA ALA A 109 17.61 14.94 7.71
C ALA A 109 17.87 16.27 6.97
N ALA A 110 18.53 16.22 5.82
CA ALA A 110 18.81 17.39 5.00
C ALA A 110 17.59 17.90 4.22
N ASN A 111 16.60 17.04 3.94
CA ASN A 111 15.41 17.41 3.18
C ASN A 111 14.09 16.89 3.79
N PRO A 112 13.70 17.36 4.99
CA PRO A 112 12.44 16.98 5.63
C PRO A 112 11.20 17.45 4.85
N ALA A 113 11.35 18.49 4.00
CA ALA A 113 10.26 19.05 3.20
C ALA A 113 9.82 18.12 2.05
N PHE A 114 10.73 17.33 1.48
CA PHE A 114 10.40 16.38 0.40
C PHE A 114 9.48 15.25 0.89
N ALA A 115 9.72 14.74 2.11
CA ALA A 115 8.85 13.75 2.73
C ALA A 115 7.46 14.33 3.04
N ALA A 116 7.40 15.57 3.54
CA ALA A 116 6.14 16.24 3.85
C ALA A 116 5.27 16.50 2.59
N GLN A 117 5.88 16.93 1.48
CA GLN A 117 5.15 17.22 0.24
C GLN A 117 4.53 15.97 -0.40
N ALA A 118 5.25 14.84 -0.40
CA ALA A 118 4.73 13.57 -0.90
C ALA A 118 3.52 13.09 -0.09
N ILE A 119 3.58 13.22 1.24
CA ILE A 119 2.48 12.87 2.14
C ILE A 119 1.26 13.77 1.89
N THR A 120 1.45 15.09 1.80
CA THR A 120 0.33 16.02 1.55
C THR A 120 -0.34 15.78 0.20
N ALA A 121 0.42 15.51 -0.85
CA ALA A 121 -0.13 15.22 -2.18
C ALA A 121 -0.97 13.93 -2.18
N THR A 122 -0.47 12.85 -1.57
CA THR A 122 -1.21 11.59 -1.46
C THR A 122 -2.49 11.73 -0.65
N LEU A 123 -2.47 12.49 0.46
CA LEU A 123 -3.66 12.74 1.28
C LEU A 123 -4.73 13.52 0.50
N ASN A 124 -4.33 14.54 -0.24
CA ASN A 124 -5.27 15.32 -1.06
C ASN A 124 -5.90 14.47 -2.17
N GLU A 125 -5.11 13.59 -2.82
CA GLU A 125 -5.62 12.68 -3.84
C GLU A 125 -6.62 11.67 -3.27
N LEU A 126 -6.32 11.08 -2.12
CA LEU A 126 -7.24 10.18 -1.43
C LEU A 126 -8.54 10.89 -1.04
N GLN A 127 -8.45 12.13 -0.52
CA GLN A 127 -9.61 12.92 -0.15
C GLN A 127 -10.49 13.25 -1.38
N ALA A 128 -9.88 13.59 -2.52
CA ALA A 128 -10.60 13.82 -3.76
C ALA A 128 -11.37 12.56 -4.22
N ARG A 129 -10.72 11.39 -4.20
CA ARG A 129 -11.37 10.11 -4.54
C ARG A 129 -12.55 9.79 -3.61
N VAL A 130 -12.42 10.06 -2.31
CA VAL A 130 -13.52 9.86 -1.35
C VAL A 130 -14.70 10.81 -1.67
N ASN A 131 -14.42 12.08 -1.96
CA ASN A 131 -15.45 13.06 -2.32
C ASN A 131 -16.18 12.68 -3.61
N ASP A 132 -15.47 12.16 -4.62
CA ASP A 132 -16.07 11.70 -5.87
C ASP A 132 -16.99 10.48 -5.69
N MET A 133 -16.71 9.63 -4.68
CA MET A 133 -17.53 8.46 -4.36
C MET A 133 -18.78 8.78 -3.53
N ALA A 134 -18.81 9.91 -2.82
CA ALA A 134 -19.90 10.26 -1.90
C ALA A 134 -21.29 10.34 -2.57
N PRO A 135 -21.47 10.99 -3.75
CA PRO A 135 -22.78 11.06 -4.41
C PRO A 135 -23.35 9.70 -4.82
N ALA A 136 -22.47 8.77 -5.24
CA ALA A 136 -22.87 7.41 -5.60
C ALA A 136 -23.35 6.62 -4.37
N PHE A 137 -22.70 6.83 -3.22
CA PHE A 137 -23.13 6.24 -1.95
C PHE A 137 -24.47 6.81 -1.48
N ASP A 138 -24.66 8.13 -1.57
CA ASP A 138 -25.93 8.77 -1.17
C ASP A 138 -27.11 8.31 -2.04
N GLU A 139 -26.91 8.20 -3.35
CA GLU A 139 -27.92 7.68 -4.27
C GLU A 139 -28.24 6.21 -3.98
N HIS A 140 -27.21 5.42 -3.63
CA HIS A 140 -27.38 4.04 -3.19
C HIS A 140 -28.26 3.93 -1.94
N VAL A 141 -27.98 4.74 -0.91
CA VAL A 141 -28.75 4.80 0.33
C VAL A 141 -30.20 5.24 0.07
N ARG A 142 -30.40 6.24 -0.79
CA ARG A 142 -31.74 6.74 -1.19
C ARG A 142 -32.57 5.66 -1.88
N LYS A 143 -31.98 4.91 -2.82
CA LYS A 143 -32.64 3.79 -3.51
C LYS A 143 -33.04 2.69 -2.52
N GLY A 144 -32.18 2.38 -1.55
CA GLY A 144 -32.45 1.42 -0.48
C GLY A 144 -33.61 1.79 0.44
N ARG A 145 -33.84 3.09 0.67
CA ARG A 145 -34.95 3.59 1.50
C ARG A 145 -36.29 3.66 0.76
N THR A 146 -36.28 3.86 -0.55
CA THR A 146 -37.50 4.09 -1.35
C THR A 146 -38.04 2.82 -2.01
N VAL A 147 -37.21 2.20 -2.86
CA VAL A 147 -37.61 1.07 -3.71
C VAL A 147 -37.13 -0.27 -3.14
N GLY A 148 -36.02 -0.25 -2.41
CA GLY A 148 -35.36 -1.45 -1.89
C GLY A 148 -34.55 -2.20 -2.95
N TYR A 149 -33.70 -3.10 -2.49
CA TYR A 149 -32.76 -3.86 -3.32
C TYR A 149 -33.36 -5.17 -3.82
N SER A 150 -32.98 -5.60 -5.02
CA SER A 150 -33.23 -7.00 -5.41
C SER A 150 -32.43 -7.96 -4.51
N TRP A 151 -32.85 -9.22 -4.40
CA TRP A 151 -32.13 -10.22 -3.60
C TRP A 151 -30.64 -10.32 -3.98
N ARG A 152 -30.35 -10.42 -5.28
CA ARG A 152 -28.98 -10.51 -5.80
C ARG A 152 -28.17 -9.24 -5.54
N GLU A 153 -28.78 -8.08 -5.74
CA GLU A 153 -28.15 -6.79 -5.46
C GLU A 153 -27.80 -6.66 -3.97
N ALA A 154 -28.73 -7.00 -3.08
CA ALA A 154 -28.53 -6.97 -1.64
C ALA A 154 -27.42 -7.94 -1.19
N CYS A 155 -27.41 -9.16 -1.73
CA CYS A 155 -26.37 -10.14 -1.44
C CYS A 155 -24.98 -9.65 -1.90
N ARG A 156 -24.88 -9.07 -3.10
CA ARG A 156 -23.62 -8.49 -3.60
C ARG A 156 -23.11 -7.38 -2.69
N LEU A 157 -23.99 -6.50 -2.21
CA LEU A 157 -23.65 -5.40 -1.29
C LEU A 157 -23.29 -5.87 0.12
N ALA A 158 -23.75 -7.06 0.50
CA ALA A 158 -23.42 -7.71 1.75
C ALA A 158 -22.28 -8.73 1.60
N GLU A 159 -21.59 -8.76 0.45
CA GLU A 159 -20.47 -9.69 0.19
C GLU A 159 -20.85 -11.18 0.31
N ILE A 160 -22.10 -11.51 -0.02
CA ILE A 160 -22.59 -12.89 -0.09
C ILE A 160 -22.31 -13.45 -1.49
N ALA A 161 -21.42 -14.43 -1.58
CA ALA A 161 -20.84 -14.90 -2.84
C ALA A 161 -21.83 -15.67 -3.73
N HIS A 162 -22.82 -16.34 -3.12
CA HIS A 162 -23.73 -17.26 -3.83
C HIS A 162 -25.20 -17.00 -3.50
N PRO A 163 -25.82 -15.92 -4.04
CA PRO A 163 -27.17 -15.51 -3.69
C PRO A 163 -28.24 -16.59 -3.91
N ASP A 164 -28.16 -17.34 -5.01
CA ASP A 164 -29.17 -18.36 -5.35
C ASP A 164 -29.06 -19.60 -4.47
N LYS A 165 -27.83 -20.03 -4.17
CA LYS A 165 -27.59 -21.15 -3.26
C LYS A 165 -28.02 -20.79 -1.84
N LEU A 166 -27.76 -19.55 -1.40
CA LEU A 166 -28.29 -19.05 -0.13
C LEU A 166 -29.82 -19.06 -0.13
N LEU A 167 -30.47 -18.63 -1.21
CA LEU A 167 -31.93 -18.65 -1.30
C LEU A 167 -32.48 -20.08 -1.25
N ALA A 168 -31.82 -21.04 -1.90
CA ALA A 168 -32.18 -22.45 -1.82
C ALA A 168 -32.03 -22.99 -0.37
N LEU A 169 -30.95 -22.63 0.32
CA LEU A 169 -30.75 -22.97 1.73
C LEU A 169 -31.83 -22.36 2.64
N LEU A 170 -32.25 -21.11 2.36
CA LEU A 170 -33.36 -20.49 3.07
C LEU A 170 -34.69 -21.23 2.83
N ILE A 171 -34.90 -21.78 1.63
CA ILE A 171 -36.08 -22.61 1.34
C ILE A 171 -36.03 -23.91 2.16
N ASP A 172 -34.89 -24.60 2.14
CA ASP A 172 -34.69 -25.87 2.86
C ASP A 172 -34.86 -25.71 4.39
N THR A 173 -34.37 -24.60 4.92
CA THR A 173 -34.49 -24.27 6.36
C THR A 173 -35.85 -23.63 6.75
N GLY A 174 -36.82 -23.56 5.83
CA GLY A 174 -38.15 -23.00 6.11
C GLY A 174 -38.20 -21.47 6.30
N ASN A 175 -37.12 -20.78 5.94
CA ASN A 175 -37.02 -19.31 5.96
C ASN A 175 -37.51 -18.66 4.65
N ALA A 176 -37.75 -19.46 3.62
CA ALA A 176 -38.32 -19.04 2.34
C ALA A 176 -39.20 -20.15 1.76
N ARG A 177 -40.02 -19.84 0.77
CA ARG A 177 -40.81 -20.84 0.03
C ARG A 177 -41.04 -20.44 -1.42
N LYS A 178 -41.30 -21.45 -2.26
CA LYS A 178 -41.83 -21.26 -3.62
C LYS A 178 -43.36 -21.31 -3.60
N THR A 179 -44.00 -20.41 -4.36
CA THR A 179 -45.45 -20.45 -4.58
C THR A 179 -45.79 -21.45 -5.69
N THR A 180 -47.07 -21.78 -5.84
CA THR A 180 -47.59 -22.60 -6.95
C THR A 180 -47.29 -22.00 -8.32
N GLN A 181 -47.17 -20.67 -8.39
CA GLN A 181 -46.80 -19.91 -9.59
C GLN A 181 -45.29 -19.79 -9.79
N GLY A 182 -44.46 -20.47 -8.98
CA GLY A 182 -43.00 -20.46 -9.09
C GLY A 182 -42.30 -19.23 -8.48
N HIS A 183 -43.06 -18.28 -7.94
CA HIS A 183 -42.50 -17.11 -7.26
C HIS A 183 -41.84 -17.49 -5.93
N THR A 184 -40.90 -16.67 -5.47
CA THR A 184 -40.24 -16.89 -4.18
C THR A 184 -40.72 -15.88 -3.15
N GLN A 185 -41.08 -16.36 -1.96
CA GLN A 185 -41.45 -15.56 -0.80
C GLN A 185 -40.51 -15.87 0.36
N LEU A 186 -40.10 -14.85 1.10
CA LEU A 186 -39.43 -15.04 2.39
C LEU A 186 -40.47 -15.23 3.50
N ASN A 187 -40.05 -15.84 4.61
CA ASN A 187 -40.89 -16.03 5.79
C ASN A 187 -41.45 -14.66 6.29
N PRO A 188 -42.74 -14.55 6.64
CA PRO A 188 -43.34 -13.29 7.10
C PRO A 188 -42.64 -12.62 8.30
N LYS A 189 -41.82 -13.36 9.08
CA LYS A 189 -40.99 -12.76 10.12
C LYS A 189 -40.06 -11.66 9.59
N TYR A 190 -39.50 -11.82 8.40
CA TYR A 190 -38.58 -10.84 7.81
C TYR A 190 -39.29 -9.53 7.45
N GLU A 191 -40.59 -9.58 7.15
CA GLU A 191 -41.40 -8.37 6.96
C GLU A 191 -41.69 -7.70 8.30
N ARG A 192 -42.07 -8.48 9.32
CA ARG A 192 -42.30 -7.97 10.69
C ARG A 192 -41.06 -7.30 11.29
N ASP A 193 -39.88 -7.84 11.01
CA ASP A 193 -38.60 -7.28 11.47
C ASP A 193 -38.18 -6.03 10.67
N GLY A 194 -38.89 -5.72 9.58
CA GLY A 194 -38.62 -4.59 8.69
C GLY A 194 -37.50 -4.82 7.68
N PHE A 195 -37.05 -6.07 7.50
CA PHE A 195 -35.94 -6.41 6.61
C PHE A 195 -36.35 -6.49 5.14
N ILE A 196 -37.64 -6.71 4.87
CA ILE A 196 -38.15 -6.81 3.51
C ILE A 196 -39.42 -5.99 3.29
N LYS A 197 -39.66 -5.62 2.04
CA LYS A 197 -40.93 -5.09 1.55
C LYS A 197 -41.55 -6.12 0.61
N VAL A 198 -42.76 -6.61 0.92
CA VAL A 198 -43.44 -7.61 0.11
C VAL A 198 -44.02 -6.98 -1.16
N LEU A 199 -44.00 -7.74 -2.26
CA LEU A 199 -44.56 -7.36 -3.55
C LEU A 199 -45.73 -8.28 -3.91
N LYS A 200 -46.75 -7.71 -4.56
CA LYS A 200 -47.84 -8.49 -5.16
C LYS A 200 -47.35 -9.21 -6.43
N PRO A 201 -47.83 -10.42 -6.73
CA PRO A 201 -47.49 -11.13 -7.98
C PRO A 201 -47.79 -10.33 -9.25
N SER A 202 -48.82 -9.49 -9.23
CA SER A 202 -49.20 -8.62 -10.35
C SER A 202 -48.26 -7.43 -10.59
N ASN A 203 -47.27 -7.19 -9.72
CA ASN A 203 -46.35 -6.08 -9.88
C ASN A 203 -45.35 -6.39 -11.02
N LEU A 204 -45.28 -5.50 -12.02
CA LEU A 204 -44.39 -5.62 -13.19
C LEU A 204 -42.91 -5.76 -12.83
N VAL A 205 -42.49 -5.32 -11.64
CA VAL A 205 -41.11 -5.45 -11.16
C VAL A 205 -40.75 -6.90 -10.81
N VAL A 206 -41.72 -7.77 -10.51
CA VAL A 206 -41.48 -9.14 -10.04
C VAL A 206 -40.72 -9.97 -11.08
N SER A 207 -41.06 -9.86 -12.36
CA SER A 207 -40.36 -10.57 -13.45
C SER A 207 -38.90 -10.13 -13.56
N LYS A 208 -38.65 -8.82 -13.50
CA LYS A 208 -37.30 -8.23 -13.50
C LYS A 208 -36.52 -8.50 -12.21
N ASN A 209 -37.20 -8.86 -11.12
CA ASN A 209 -36.63 -9.16 -9.80
C ASN A 209 -36.41 -10.67 -9.60
N GLY A 210 -36.25 -11.46 -10.66
CA GLY A 210 -36.01 -12.90 -10.57
C GLY A 210 -37.20 -13.71 -10.02
N GLY A 211 -38.41 -13.16 -10.08
CA GLY A 211 -39.61 -13.79 -9.54
C GLY A 211 -39.72 -13.74 -8.02
N HIS A 212 -38.95 -12.87 -7.35
CA HIS A 212 -39.05 -12.67 -5.91
C HIS A 212 -40.16 -11.68 -5.56
N LEU A 213 -41.07 -12.09 -4.67
CA LEU A 213 -42.18 -11.27 -4.16
C LEU A 213 -41.74 -10.39 -2.98
N PHE A 214 -40.49 -9.97 -2.98
CA PHE A 214 -39.93 -9.11 -1.95
C PHE A 214 -38.78 -8.27 -2.50
N LYS A 215 -38.53 -7.13 -1.84
CA LYS A 215 -37.32 -6.30 -1.95
C LYS A 215 -36.67 -6.22 -0.57
N ILE A 216 -35.35 -6.21 -0.54
CA ILE A 216 -34.58 -6.02 0.71
C ILE A 216 -34.56 -4.53 1.05
N THR A 217 -34.90 -4.17 2.28
CA THR A 217 -34.89 -2.78 2.74
C THR A 217 -33.46 -2.35 3.09
N HIS A 218 -33.23 -1.05 3.28
CA HIS A 218 -31.95 -0.57 3.86
C HIS A 218 -31.64 -1.24 5.20
N LYS A 219 -32.68 -1.45 6.04
CA LYS A 219 -32.56 -2.16 7.32
C LYS A 219 -32.15 -3.61 7.10
N GLY A 220 -32.84 -4.34 6.22
CA GLY A 220 -32.52 -5.74 5.90
C GLY A 220 -31.14 -5.93 5.27
N LEU A 221 -30.65 -4.95 4.51
CA LEU A 221 -29.28 -5.01 4.01
C LEU A 221 -28.26 -4.89 5.15
N ASN A 222 -28.39 -3.88 6.01
CA ASN A 222 -27.34 -3.55 6.98
C ASN A 222 -27.43 -4.34 8.29
N GLU A 223 -28.64 -4.58 8.81
CA GLU A 223 -28.87 -5.25 10.10
C GLU A 223 -29.18 -6.75 9.95
N TRP A 224 -29.30 -7.27 8.72
CA TRP A 224 -29.52 -8.70 8.51
C TRP A 224 -28.50 -9.33 7.58
N LEU A 225 -28.41 -8.88 6.32
CA LEU A 225 -27.50 -9.53 5.37
C LEU A 225 -26.04 -9.26 5.68
N LYS A 226 -25.65 -7.99 5.92
CA LYS A 226 -24.26 -7.65 6.25
C LYS A 226 -23.81 -8.25 7.57
N GLU A 227 -24.61 -8.14 8.63
CA GLU A 227 -24.28 -8.73 9.93
C GLU A 227 -24.08 -10.25 9.88
N LYS A 228 -24.77 -10.95 8.97
CA LYS A 228 -24.73 -12.41 8.88
C LYS A 228 -23.99 -12.93 7.66
N ALA A 229 -23.31 -12.07 6.90
CA ALA A 229 -22.71 -12.41 5.61
C ALA A 229 -21.72 -13.58 5.71
N GLU A 230 -20.80 -13.53 6.67
CA GLU A 230 -19.81 -14.58 6.89
C GLU A 230 -20.48 -15.91 7.25
N SER A 231 -21.41 -15.91 8.21
CA SER A 231 -22.17 -17.09 8.61
C SER A 231 -22.98 -17.68 7.44
N MET A 232 -23.60 -16.84 6.62
CA MET A 232 -24.35 -17.25 5.43
C MET A 232 -23.44 -17.86 4.36
N ASN A 233 -22.28 -17.25 4.08
CA ASN A 233 -21.31 -17.80 3.14
C ASN A 233 -20.78 -19.15 3.62
N ASN A 234 -20.44 -19.28 4.90
CA ASN A 234 -20.00 -20.53 5.50
C ASN A 234 -21.09 -21.61 5.43
N ALA A 235 -22.35 -21.26 5.70
CA ALA A 235 -23.48 -22.19 5.61
C ALA A 235 -23.70 -22.67 4.17
N VAL A 236 -23.56 -21.77 3.18
CA VAL A 236 -23.64 -22.13 1.76
C VAL A 236 -22.51 -23.06 1.35
N ASN A 237 -21.27 -22.78 1.75
CA ASN A 237 -20.12 -23.62 1.42
C ASN A 237 -20.27 -25.02 2.05
N LYS A 238 -20.68 -25.09 3.32
CA LYS A 238 -20.96 -26.36 4.00
C LYS A 238 -22.09 -27.16 3.34
N ALA A 239 -23.11 -26.47 2.82
CA ALA A 239 -24.19 -27.12 2.07
C ALA A 239 -23.72 -27.61 0.68
N GLN A 240 -22.75 -26.94 0.05
CA GLN A 240 -22.12 -27.41 -1.20
C GLN A 240 -21.30 -28.69 -0.99
N ASP A 241 -20.56 -28.81 0.11
CA ASP A 241 -19.81 -30.03 0.43
C ASP A 241 -20.71 -31.25 0.65
N LYS A 242 -22.01 -31.02 0.91
CA LYS A 242 -23.03 -32.07 1.04
C LYS A 242 -23.82 -32.33 -0.25
N THR A 243 -23.52 -31.65 -1.37
CA THR A 243 -24.26 -31.89 -2.61
C THR A 243 -23.79 -33.17 -3.30
N ASP A 244 -24.73 -34.08 -3.58
CA ASP A 244 -24.45 -35.29 -4.37
C ASP A 244 -24.12 -34.94 -5.84
N ARG A 245 -23.71 -35.93 -6.64
CA ARG A 245 -23.38 -35.75 -8.08
C ARG A 245 -24.55 -35.21 -8.93
N TRP A 246 -25.74 -35.07 -8.36
CA TRP A 246 -26.95 -34.55 -8.99
C TRP A 246 -27.39 -33.19 -8.44
N GLY A 247 -26.57 -32.55 -7.59
CA GLY A 247 -26.81 -31.21 -7.05
C GLY A 247 -27.85 -31.17 -5.93
N ARG A 248 -28.20 -32.29 -5.30
CA ARG A 248 -29.11 -32.34 -4.15
C ARG A 248 -28.31 -32.23 -2.86
N ILE A 249 -28.71 -31.34 -1.97
CA ILE A 249 -28.10 -31.21 -0.63
C ILE A 249 -28.46 -32.50 0.15
N ALA A 250 -27.47 -33.32 0.48
CA ALA A 250 -27.66 -34.49 1.31
C ALA A 250 -28.12 -34.07 2.72
N LYS A 251 -29.21 -34.66 3.19
CA LYS A 251 -29.70 -34.51 4.56
C LYS A 251 -28.65 -34.99 5.56
#